data_AF-Q7P4W7-F1
#
_entry.id   AF-Q7P4W7-F1
#
_cell.length_a   1.000
_cell.length_b   1.000
_cell.length_c   1.000
_cell.angle_alpha   90.00
_cell.angle_beta   90.00
_cell.angle_gamma   90.00
#
_symmetry.space_group_name_H-M   'P 1'
#
loop_
_entity.id
_entity.type
_entity.pdbx_description
1 polymer ?
#
loop_
_entity_poly.entity_id
_entity_poly.type
_entity_poly.pdbx_seq_one_letter_code
_entity_poly.pdbx_strand_id
1 'polypeptide(L)'
;MKEILQEADIDKEETMDIFQIREEWLERWPTELSGGELQRFCIARAFDKRTHYIIADEITTMLDGITQAELWKKIITLCKQRNIGLIIISHEQSLLEKLCDKIIDFELLK
;
A
#
# COMPACT_ATOMS: atom_id res chain seq x y z
N MET A 1 5.47 1.48 16.89
CA MET A 1 4.83 0.87 15.69
C MET A 1 4.97 -0.66 15.56
N LYS A 2 5.87 -1.32 16.31
CA LYS A 2 6.19 -2.75 16.18
C LYS A 2 4.99 -3.72 16.15
N GLU A 3 3.98 -3.47 16.97
CA GLU A 3 2.77 -4.30 17.05
C GLU A 3 1.92 -4.23 15.76
N ILE A 4 1.82 -3.05 15.15
CA ILE A 4 1.04 -2.86 13.90
C ILE A 4 1.63 -3.70 12.76
N LEU A 5 2.96 -3.86 12.75
CA LEU A 5 3.63 -4.66 11.73
C LEU A 5 3.29 -6.15 11.83
N GLN A 6 2.91 -6.64 13.02
CA GLN A 6 2.50 -8.03 13.24
C GLN A 6 1.08 -8.31 12.73
N GLU A 7 0.30 -7.26 12.42
CA GLU A 7 -1.02 -7.43 11.80
C GLU A 7 -0.92 -7.82 10.32
N ALA A 8 0.19 -7.47 9.68
CA ALA A 8 0.52 -8.02 8.37
C ALA A 8 0.88 -9.50 8.57
N ASP A 9 0.20 -10.40 7.86
CA ASP A 9 0.56 -11.82 7.87
C ASP A 9 1.70 -12.06 6.86
N ILE A 10 2.80 -11.33 7.02
CA ILE A 10 4.02 -11.35 6.19
C ILE A 10 5.19 -11.38 7.16
N ASP A 11 6.32 -11.98 6.76
CA ASP A 11 7.53 -11.90 7.57
C ASP A 11 7.92 -10.43 7.84
N LYS A 12 8.50 -10.15 9.01
CA LYS A 12 8.86 -8.79 9.42
C LYS A 12 9.80 -8.12 8.41
N GLU A 13 10.84 -8.82 7.98
CA GLU A 13 11.86 -8.28 7.06
C GLU A 13 11.24 -8.04 5.68
N GLU A 14 10.43 -8.99 5.21
CA GLU A 14 9.72 -8.89 3.94
C GLU A 14 8.70 -7.73 3.97
N THR A 15 7.96 -7.55 5.07
CA THR A 15 7.04 -6.41 5.26
C THR A 15 7.82 -5.10 5.20
N MET A 16 8.95 -5.03 5.88
CA MET A 16 9.78 -3.82 5.89
C MET A 16 10.33 -3.49 4.51
N ASP A 17 10.76 -4.48 3.72
CA ASP A 17 11.18 -4.25 2.34
C ASP A 17 10.01 -3.81 1.45
N ILE A 18 8.89 -4.54 1.46
CA ILE A 18 7.74 -4.29 0.58
C ILE A 18 7.19 -2.88 0.79
N PHE A 19 7.00 -2.47 2.04
CA PHE A 19 6.41 -1.17 2.37
C PHE A 19 7.46 -0.07 2.60
N GLN A 20 8.75 -0.40 2.42
CA GLN A 20 9.92 0.46 2.65
C GLN A 20 9.90 1.11 4.05
N ILE A 21 9.60 0.29 5.06
CA ILE A 21 9.60 0.68 6.47
C ILE A 21 11.02 0.54 7.01
N ARG A 22 11.57 1.63 7.54
CA ARG A 22 12.89 1.61 8.19
C ARG A 22 12.79 1.07 9.60
N GLU A 23 13.84 0.39 10.05
CA GLU A 23 13.90 -0.20 11.39
C GLU A 23 13.74 0.85 12.49
N GLU A 24 14.33 2.03 12.29
CA GLU A 24 14.26 3.17 13.21
C GLU A 24 12.83 3.70 13.44
N TRP A 25 11.87 3.38 12.56
CA TRP A 25 10.48 3.80 12.70
C TRP A 25 9.68 2.88 13.62
N LEU A 26 10.17 1.66 13.88
CA LEU A 26 9.43 0.66 14.66
C LEU A 26 9.23 1.07 16.13
N GLU A 27 10.22 1.78 16.66
CA GLU A 27 10.27 2.26 18.05
C GLU A 27 9.58 3.62 18.23
N ARG A 28 9.11 4.26 17.15
CA ARG A 28 8.40 5.55 17.21
C ARG A 28 6.91 5.38 17.49
N TRP A 29 6.32 6.42 18.08
CA TRP A 29 4.88 6.61 18.21
C TRP A 29 4.27 7.13 16.89
N PRO A 30 2.97 6.86 16.61
CA PRO A 30 2.31 7.35 15.39
C PRO A 30 2.43 8.87 15.18
N THR A 31 2.43 9.64 16.27
CA THR A 31 2.56 11.11 16.24
C THR A 31 3.98 11.60 15.94
N GLU A 32 4.97 10.72 16.00
CA GLU A 32 6.38 11.03 15.72
C GLU A 32 6.78 10.68 14.28
N LEU A 33 5.83 10.14 13.50
CA LEU A 33 6.01 9.80 12.10
C LEU A 33 5.42 10.88 11.19
N SER A 34 6.07 11.10 10.07
CA SER A 34 5.49 11.86 8.96
C SER A 34 4.26 11.13 8.39
N GLY A 35 3.42 11.86 7.65
CA GLY A 35 2.23 11.29 7.01
C GLY A 35 2.56 10.11 6.08
N GLY A 36 3.63 10.23 5.26
CA GLY A 36 4.07 9.16 4.37
C GLY A 36 4.64 7.94 5.11
N GLU A 37 5.35 8.15 6.22
CA GLU A 37 5.83 7.04 7.06
C GLU A 37 4.64 6.30 7.69
N LEU A 38 3.69 7.02 8.28
CA LEU A 38 2.49 6.42 8.87
C LEU A 38 1.65 5.68 7.82
N GLN A 39 1.51 6.25 6.63
CA GLN A 39 0.78 5.65 5.51
C GLN A 39 1.33 4.26 5.15
N ARG A 40 2.65 4.07 5.16
CA ARG A 40 3.27 2.75 4.89
C ARG A 40 2.86 1.69 5.90
N PHE A 41 2.81 2.04 7.19
CA PHE A 41 2.29 1.13 8.22
C PHE A 41 0.80 0.83 8.03
N CYS A 42 0.00 1.82 7.64
CA CYS A 42 -1.42 1.65 7.33
C CYS A 42 -1.65 0.75 6.11
N ILE A 43 -0.78 0.82 5.10
CA ILE A 43 -0.85 -0.07 3.94
C ILE A 43 -0.42 -1.49 4.38
N ALA A 44 0.68 -1.63 5.12
CA ALA A 44 1.20 -2.93 5.54
C ALA A 44 0.16 -3.77 6.29
N ARG A 45 -0.54 -3.17 7.26
CA ARG A 45 -1.56 -3.87 8.05
C ARG A 45 -2.77 -4.36 7.24
N ALA A 46 -2.99 -3.83 6.03
CA ALA A 46 -4.08 -4.28 5.17
C ALA A 46 -3.84 -5.70 4.61
N PHE A 47 -2.62 -6.24 4.69
CA PHE A 47 -2.23 -7.53 4.13
C PHE A 47 -2.27 -8.70 5.15
N ASP A 48 -3.25 -8.69 6.06
CA ASP A 48 -3.57 -9.85 6.90
C ASP A 48 -3.95 -11.08 6.05
N LYS A 49 -3.81 -12.29 6.60
CA LYS A 49 -4.08 -13.57 5.90
C LYS A 49 -5.51 -13.75 5.42
N ARG A 50 -6.45 -12.98 5.98
CA ARG A 50 -7.87 -13.03 5.62
C ARG A 50 -8.22 -12.02 4.53
N THR A 51 -7.27 -11.19 4.09
CA THR A 51 -7.51 -10.18 3.06
C THR A 51 -7.66 -10.85 1.70
N HIS A 52 -8.85 -10.69 1.11
CA HIS A 52 -9.14 -11.14 -0.26
C HIS A 52 -9.23 -9.97 -1.23
N TYR A 53 -9.52 -8.77 -0.71
CA TYR A 53 -9.64 -7.55 -1.51
C TYR A 53 -9.05 -6.38 -0.73
N ILE A 54 -8.39 -5.47 -1.46
CA ILE A 54 -7.89 -4.19 -0.95
C ILE A 54 -8.52 -3.07 -1.77
N ILE A 55 -9.03 -2.07 -1.07
CA ILE A 55 -9.44 -0.79 -1.66
C ILE A 55 -8.37 0.23 -1.31
N ALA A 56 -7.68 0.71 -2.34
CA ALA A 56 -6.59 1.65 -2.25
C ALA A 56 -7.06 3.02 -2.74
N ASP A 57 -7.63 3.80 -1.82
CA ASP A 57 -8.10 5.17 -2.06
C ASP A 57 -6.99 6.19 -1.79
N GLU A 58 -6.43 6.75 -2.86
CA GLU A 58 -5.40 7.81 -2.82
C GLU A 58 -4.20 7.51 -1.88
N ILE A 59 -3.85 6.23 -1.76
CA ILE A 59 -2.91 5.71 -0.74
C ILE A 59 -1.43 6.07 -0.97
N THR A 60 -1.10 6.84 -2.00
CA THR A 60 0.28 7.25 -2.29
C THR A 60 0.45 8.76 -2.49
N THR A 61 -0.58 9.56 -2.20
CA THR A 61 -0.57 11.02 -2.41
C THR A 61 0.50 11.77 -1.61
N MET A 62 1.01 11.19 -0.52
CA MET A 62 2.04 11.81 0.33
C MET A 62 3.48 11.39 -0.05
N LEU A 63 3.66 10.63 -1.13
CA LEU A 63 4.96 10.10 -1.57
C LEU A 63 5.42 10.79 -2.86
N ASP A 64 6.73 10.85 -3.07
CA ASP A 64 7.28 11.26 -4.37
C ASP A 64 7.04 10.19 -5.44
N GLY A 65 7.03 10.59 -6.71
CA GLY A 65 6.66 9.72 -7.82
C GLY A 65 7.55 8.48 -8.02
N ILE A 66 8.84 8.55 -7.65
CA ILE A 66 9.75 7.39 -7.75
C ILE A 66 9.38 6.38 -6.67
N THR A 67 9.25 6.86 -5.44
CA THR A 67 8.87 6.06 -4.28
C THR A 67 7.50 5.40 -4.46
N GLN A 68 6.52 6.16 -4.97
CA GLN A 68 5.19 5.67 -5.31
C GLN A 68 5.25 4.51 -6.31
N ALA A 69 6.00 4.67 -7.41
CA ALA A 69 6.11 3.64 -8.44
C ALA A 69 6.74 2.33 -7.90
N GLU A 70 7.77 2.45 -7.06
CA GLU A 70 8.41 1.29 -6.44
C GLU A 70 7.47 0.57 -5.47
N LEU A 71 6.77 1.33 -4.61
CA LEU A 71 5.80 0.79 -3.66
C LEU A 71 4.66 0.06 -4.38
N TRP A 72 4.10 0.66 -5.43
CA TRP A 72 3.03 0.04 -6.23
C TRP A 72 3.48 -1.24 -6.91
N LYS A 73 4.69 -1.28 -7.45
CA LYS A 73 5.26 -2.50 -8.04
C LYS A 73 5.28 -3.64 -7.02
N LYS A 74 5.76 -3.37 -5.81
CA LYS A 74 5.82 -4.35 -4.71
C LYS A 74 4.42 -4.79 -4.28
N ILE A 75 3.49 -3.85 -4.10
CA ILE A 75 2.08 -4.15 -3.76
C ILE A 75 1.41 -5.04 -4.81
N ILE A 76 1.54 -4.71 -6.10
CA ILE A 76 0.90 -5.49 -7.17
C ILE A 76 1.49 -6.90 -7.23
N THR A 77 2.81 -7.04 -7.07
CA THR A 77 3.45 -8.35 -7.00
C THR A 77 2.89 -9.17 -5.83
N LEU A 78 2.77 -8.58 -4.64
CA LEU A 78 2.22 -9.23 -3.46
C LEU A 78 0.75 -9.64 -3.67
N CYS A 79 -0.08 -8.74 -4.21
CA CYS A 79 -1.48 -9.04 -4.52
C CYS A 79 -1.60 -10.21 -5.50
N LYS A 80 -0.77 -10.26 -6.54
CA LYS A 80 -0.74 -11.37 -7.51
C LYS A 80 -0.32 -12.69 -6.85
N GLN A 81 0.69 -12.67 -5.99
CA GLN A 81 1.16 -13.87 -5.28
C GLN A 81 0.11 -14.42 -4.30
N ARG A 82 -0.62 -13.53 -3.63
CA ARG A 82 -1.64 -13.89 -2.62
C ARG A 82 -3.06 -13.99 -3.18
N ASN A 83 -3.24 -13.81 -4.49
CA ASN A 83 -4.55 -13.78 -5.15
C ASN A 83 -5.52 -12.78 -4.49
N ILE A 84 -5.02 -11.58 -4.18
CA ILE A 84 -5.79 -10.48 -3.60
C ILE A 84 -6.30 -9.59 -4.73
N GLY A 85 -7.60 -9.33 -4.76
CA GLY A 85 -8.19 -8.35 -5.67
C GLY A 85 -7.85 -6.93 -5.22
N LEU A 86 -7.52 -6.05 -6.15
CA LEU A 86 -7.13 -4.68 -5.86
C LEU A 86 -8.05 -3.71 -6.59
N ILE A 87 -8.66 -2.79 -5.86
CA ILE A 87 -9.42 -1.66 -6.39
C ILE A 87 -8.63 -0.39 -6.08
N ILE A 88 -8.16 0.30 -7.11
CA ILE A 88 -7.41 1.55 -6.96
C ILE A 88 -8.35 2.71 -7.28
N ILE A 89 -8.43 3.67 -6.37
CA ILE A 89 -9.16 4.92 -6.56
C ILE A 89 -8.11 6.03 -6.59
N SER A 90 -8.02 6.72 -7.72
CA SER A 90 -7.12 7.85 -7.86
C SER A 90 -7.65 8.85 -8.89
N HIS A 91 -7.29 10.12 -8.72
CA HIS A 91 -7.45 11.16 -9.74
C HIS A 91 -6.31 11.18 -10.77
N GLU A 92 -5.24 10.39 -10.59
CA GLU A 92 -4.08 10.37 -11.50
C GLU A 92 -4.22 9.29 -12.59
N GLN A 93 -4.74 9.68 -13.75
CA GLN A 93 -4.97 8.75 -14.87
C GLN A 93 -3.71 7.99 -15.32
N SER A 94 -2.55 8.68 -15.38
CA SER A 94 -1.27 8.07 -15.79
C SER A 94 -0.79 6.97 -14.85
N LEU A 95 -1.18 7.02 -13.59
CA LEU A 95 -0.92 5.97 -12.61
C LEU A 95 -1.84 4.79 -12.88
N LEU A 96 -3.15 5.03 -12.99
CA LEU A 96 -4.15 3.98 -13.19
C LEU A 96 -3.84 3.14 -14.44
N GLU A 97 -3.47 3.79 -15.55
CA GLU A 97 -3.11 3.14 -16.82
C GLU A 97 -1.91 2.20 -16.72
N LYS A 98 -1.00 2.44 -15.77
CA LYS A 98 0.17 1.57 -15.56
C LYS A 98 -0.10 0.42 -14.60
N LEU A 99 -1.04 0.61 -13.67
CA LEU A 99 -1.25 -0.30 -12.54
C LEU A 99 -2.43 -1.25 -12.73
N CYS A 100 -3.50 -0.78 -13.37
CA CYS A 100 -4.78 -1.48 -13.41
C CYS A 100 -4.94 -2.30 -14.70
N ASP A 101 -5.45 -3.52 -14.57
CA ASP A 101 -5.85 -4.33 -15.73
C ASP A 101 -7.12 -3.79 -16.40
N LYS A 102 -7.98 -3.11 -15.62
CA LYS A 102 -9.22 -2.47 -16.08
C LYS A 102 -9.41 -1.15 -15.36
N ILE A 103 -9.86 -0.13 -16.09
CA ILE A 103 -10.18 1.19 -15.56
C ILE A 103 -11.64 1.48 -15.86
N ILE A 104 -12.35 1.99 -14.86
CA ILE A 104 -13.75 2.38 -14.97
C ILE A 104 -13.84 3.84 -14.57
N ASP A 105 -14.37 4.66 -15.47
CA ASP A 105 -14.73 6.03 -15.12
C ASP A 105 -16.04 6.03 -14.33
N PHE A 106 -16.04 6.72 -13.19
CA PHE A 106 -17.20 6.79 -12.31
C PHE A 106 -18.38 7.51 -12.97
N GLU A 107 -18.15 8.42 -13.92
CA GLU A 107 -19.22 9.07 -14.67
C GLU A 107 -20.00 8.10 -15.58
N LEU A 108 -19.35 7.03 -16.02
CA LEU A 108 -19.95 6.00 -16.86
C LEU A 108 -20.80 4.98 -16.07
N LEU A 109 -20.77 5.05 -14.73
CA LEU A 109 -21.52 4.18 -13.83
C LEU A 109 -22.86 4.79 -13.37
N LYS A 110 -23.13 6.05 -13.72
CA LYS A 110 -24.40 6.73 -13.44
C LYS A 110 -25.45 6.44 -14.51
#